data_AF-A0A1V5NIP0-F1
#
_entry.id   AF-A0A1V5NIP0-F1
#
_cell.length_a   1.000
_cell.length_b   1.000
_cell.length_c   1.000
_cell.angle_alpha   90.00
_cell.angle_beta   90.00
_cell.angle_gamma   90.00
#
_symmetry.space_group_name_H-M   'P 1'
#
loop_
_entity.id
_entity.type
_entity.pdbx_description
1 polymer ?
#
loop_
_entity_poly.entity_id
_entity_poly.type
_entity_poly.pdbx_seq_one_letter_code
_entity_poly.pdbx_strand_id
1 'polypeptide(L)'
;MRNAVLVIVSLLLIAHPLIARPGNDPNGAVRYLNAIGQLPAVSNEVLDEFGKIEKFEDMSNLGSASAALLREPKVKSAMDLLRLGAACQQCNFTPDDRQLFSDFIPPYRRLRQLARLARAWAWQQEKDGRPEAAFDTLTSTFMLGQHVEDNGIIISTMIGVAIRKIAANALIEFRTRHPEEIWKTRLTDFFKRIPRPAVDLKASIEYERTGFLNTLRDAKTNPEIFRDIGMELDLPASASIAAKPDMTKACHANLRVLMGALEMLNMDYSQPLPATISENLQPSLVQLGYLKTPAVCPDGGKYDLTGLDTETPRATCSLHGNPEVPSESAIREDNDKKERTAAYLIHLAATPDYDRMMDECSNMYTELIAVDPNAADAEAKFENIRKRVESSENIFIRNGIPNLQKAFVEVKNLQEMIDRLLR
;
A
#
# COMPACT_ATOMS: atom_id res chain seq x y z
N MET A 1 36.72 -3.28 47.61
CA MET A 1 36.32 -2.43 46.46
C MET A 1 35.96 -3.22 45.21
N ARG A 2 36.83 -4.11 44.71
CA ARG A 2 36.59 -4.88 43.46
C ARG A 2 35.26 -5.68 43.45
N ASN A 3 34.92 -6.32 44.56
CA ASN A 3 33.67 -7.10 44.67
C ASN A 3 32.41 -6.23 44.76
N ALA A 4 32.51 -5.01 45.31
CA ALA A 4 31.37 -4.08 45.39
C ALA A 4 31.03 -3.49 44.01
N VAL A 5 32.06 -3.20 43.20
CA VAL A 5 31.87 -2.74 41.81
C VAL A 5 31.22 -3.83 40.96
N LEU A 6 31.61 -5.10 41.13
CA LEU A 6 31.04 -6.22 40.38
C LEU A 6 29.55 -6.44 40.70
N VAL A 7 29.16 -6.29 41.97
CA VAL A 7 27.76 -6.43 42.41
C VAL A 7 26.91 -5.27 41.90
N ILE A 8 27.43 -4.04 41.90
CA ILE A 8 26.70 -2.87 41.39
C ILE A 8 26.50 -2.96 39.87
N VAL A 9 27.51 -3.36 39.11
CA VAL A 9 27.39 -3.54 37.65
C VAL A 9 26.41 -4.67 37.33
N SER A 10 26.44 -5.78 38.09
CA SER A 10 25.49 -6.88 37.91
C SER A 10 24.05 -6.48 38.24
N LEU A 11 23.84 -5.69 39.32
CA LEU A 11 22.52 -5.12 39.66
C LEU A 11 22.02 -4.14 38.59
N LEU A 12 22.90 -3.32 38.02
CA LEU A 12 22.55 -2.40 36.93
C LEU A 12 22.18 -3.15 35.63
N LEU A 13 22.88 -4.25 35.32
CA LEU A 13 22.58 -5.10 34.16
C LEU A 13 21.28 -5.90 34.33
N ILE A 14 20.95 -6.34 35.56
CA ILE A 14 19.68 -7.02 35.86
C ILE A 14 18.52 -6.01 35.95
N ALA A 15 18.78 -4.78 36.41
CA ALA A 15 17.79 -3.72 36.46
C ALA A 15 17.52 -3.09 35.08
N HIS A 16 18.45 -3.17 34.12
CA HIS A 16 18.28 -2.59 32.79
C HIS A 16 17.06 -3.09 32.00
N PRO A 17 16.76 -4.40 31.92
CA PRO A 17 15.51 -4.87 31.32
C PRO A 17 14.25 -4.49 32.13
N LEU A 18 14.37 -4.15 33.41
CA LEU A 18 13.28 -3.59 34.22
C LEU A 18 13.10 -2.06 34.01
N ILE A 19 14.14 -1.36 33.55
CA ILE A 19 14.12 0.07 33.21
C ILE A 19 13.73 0.29 31.74
N ALA A 20 13.99 -0.68 30.86
CA ALA A 20 13.38 -0.77 29.54
C ALA A 20 11.89 -1.12 29.70
N ARG A 21 11.12 -0.22 30.31
CA ARG A 21 9.66 -0.30 30.36
C ARG A 21 9.22 -0.47 28.91
N PRO A 22 8.48 -1.54 28.56
CA PRO A 22 7.93 -1.74 27.22
C PRO A 22 6.94 -0.65 26.77
N GLY A 23 6.96 0.56 27.32
CA GLY A 23 6.07 1.69 27.08
C GLY A 23 6.75 3.02 26.75
N ASN A 24 8.10 3.12 26.80
CA ASN A 24 8.79 4.42 26.66
C ASN A 24 9.46 4.67 25.30
N ASP A 25 9.38 3.74 24.35
CA ASP A 25 9.80 4.04 22.97
C ASP A 25 8.85 5.09 22.37
N PRO A 26 9.35 6.28 21.99
CA PRO A 26 8.53 7.34 21.40
C PRO A 26 8.09 7.01 19.97
N ASN A 27 8.60 5.93 19.36
CA ASN A 27 8.29 5.54 18.00
C ASN A 27 7.01 4.68 17.91
N GLY A 28 5.98 5.24 17.28
CA GLY A 28 4.71 4.56 17.01
C GLY A 28 4.85 3.35 16.08
N ALA A 29 5.85 3.30 15.20
CA ALA A 29 5.99 2.24 14.20
C ALA A 29 6.14 0.85 14.86
N VAL A 30 6.95 0.76 15.93
CA VAL A 30 7.15 -0.48 16.68
C VAL A 30 5.83 -0.97 17.28
N ARG A 31 4.95 -0.06 17.72
CA ARG A 31 3.63 -0.41 18.26
C ARG A 31 2.71 -0.94 17.19
N TYR A 32 2.68 -0.31 16.02
CA TYR A 32 1.87 -0.76 14.90
C TYR A 32 2.34 -2.11 14.34
N LEU A 33 3.66 -2.31 14.23
CA LEU A 33 4.23 -3.60 13.81
C LEU A 33 3.91 -4.71 14.82
N ASN A 34 4.01 -4.42 16.13
CA ASN A 34 3.58 -5.35 17.16
C ASN A 34 2.07 -5.61 17.11
N ALA A 35 1.24 -4.59 16.84
CA ALA A 35 -0.20 -4.77 16.68
C ALA A 35 -0.50 -5.75 15.52
N ILE A 36 0.19 -5.61 14.39
CA ILE A 36 0.10 -6.54 13.26
C ILE A 36 0.56 -7.95 13.68
N GLY A 37 1.68 -8.06 14.40
CA GLY A 37 2.20 -9.35 14.87
C GLY A 37 1.30 -10.07 15.89
N GLN A 38 0.44 -9.33 16.60
CA GLN A 38 -0.56 -9.92 17.49
C GLN A 38 -1.80 -10.44 16.75
N LEU A 39 -2.04 -10.02 15.50
CA LEU A 39 -3.22 -10.47 14.77
C LEU A 39 -3.19 -11.98 14.56
N PRO A 40 -4.29 -12.71 14.84
CA PRO A 40 -4.40 -14.12 14.54
C PRO A 40 -4.14 -14.40 13.05
N ALA A 41 -3.51 -15.54 12.76
CA ALA A 41 -3.38 -16.00 11.39
C ALA A 41 -4.76 -16.46 10.90
N VAL A 42 -5.34 -15.69 10.00
CA VAL A 42 -6.62 -15.97 9.35
C VAL A 42 -6.45 -15.93 7.84
N SER A 43 -7.40 -16.53 7.13
CA SER A 43 -7.42 -16.56 5.68
C SER A 43 -7.63 -15.16 5.08
N ASN A 44 -7.29 -14.97 3.80
CA ASN A 44 -7.45 -13.66 3.17
C ASN A 44 -8.93 -13.29 3.03
N GLU A 45 -9.82 -14.27 2.88
CA GLU A 45 -11.26 -14.10 2.74
C GLU A 45 -11.84 -13.42 3.99
N VAL A 46 -11.43 -13.88 5.18
CA VAL A 46 -11.81 -13.26 6.47
C VAL A 46 -11.32 -11.81 6.55
N LEU A 47 -10.10 -11.53 6.08
CA LEU A 47 -9.56 -10.16 6.09
C LEU A 47 -10.26 -9.24 5.07
N ASP A 48 -10.67 -9.80 3.94
CA ASP A 48 -11.35 -9.08 2.86
C ASP A 48 -12.80 -8.78 3.21
N GLU A 49 -13.46 -9.60 4.04
CA GLU A 49 -14.78 -9.27 4.61
C GLU A 49 -14.77 -7.94 5.36
N PHE A 50 -13.76 -7.64 6.18
CA PHE A 50 -13.67 -6.32 6.85
C PHE A 50 -13.48 -5.15 5.89
N GLY A 51 -12.99 -5.42 4.67
CA GLY A 51 -12.95 -4.44 3.58
C GLY A 51 -14.35 -4.05 3.09
N LYS A 52 -15.31 -4.97 3.16
CA LYS A 52 -16.70 -4.80 2.69
C LYS A 52 -17.60 -4.14 3.74
N ILE A 53 -17.24 -4.18 5.02
CA ILE A 53 -18.00 -3.52 6.09
C ILE A 53 -17.67 -2.04 6.05
N GLU A 54 -18.45 -1.22 5.34
CA GLU A 54 -18.21 0.22 5.25
C GLU A 54 -19.01 1.02 6.26
N LYS A 55 -20.15 0.46 6.69
CA LYS A 55 -21.08 1.07 7.64
C LYS A 55 -21.36 0.18 8.84
N PHE A 56 -21.90 0.75 9.91
CA PHE A 56 -22.29 0.00 11.10
C PHE A 56 -23.32 -1.08 10.82
N GLU A 57 -24.30 -0.82 9.94
CA GLU A 57 -25.33 -1.80 9.60
C GLU A 57 -24.74 -3.04 8.90
N ASP A 58 -23.63 -2.86 8.18
CA ASP A 58 -22.94 -3.93 7.48
C ASP A 58 -22.35 -4.97 8.44
N MET A 59 -22.19 -4.65 9.73
CA MET A 59 -21.72 -5.60 10.75
C MET A 59 -22.59 -6.85 10.85
N SER A 60 -23.87 -6.77 10.46
CA SER A 60 -24.78 -7.91 10.40
C SER A 60 -24.45 -8.90 9.27
N ASN A 61 -23.68 -8.47 8.27
CA ASN A 61 -23.29 -9.27 7.11
C ASN A 61 -21.95 -10.02 7.31
N LEU A 62 -21.30 -9.88 8.47
CA LEU A 62 -20.05 -10.58 8.76
C LEU A 62 -20.28 -12.10 8.84
N GLY A 63 -19.41 -12.86 8.19
CA GLY A 63 -19.36 -14.30 8.32
C GLY A 63 -19.06 -14.74 9.76
N SER A 64 -19.41 -15.99 10.09
CA SER A 64 -19.20 -16.54 11.44
C SER A 64 -17.73 -16.51 11.87
N ALA A 65 -16.80 -16.76 10.94
CA ALA A 65 -15.36 -16.69 11.18
C ALA A 65 -14.89 -15.26 11.50
N SER A 66 -15.31 -14.27 10.73
CA SER A 66 -14.96 -12.86 10.94
C SER A 66 -15.54 -12.31 12.25
N ALA A 67 -16.79 -12.67 12.56
CA ALA A 67 -17.41 -12.33 13.84
C ALA A 67 -16.72 -13.03 15.04
N ALA A 68 -16.21 -14.25 14.86
CA ALA A 68 -15.42 -14.95 15.87
C ALA A 68 -14.06 -14.28 16.08
N LEU A 69 -13.38 -13.89 14.99
CA LEU A 69 -12.10 -13.19 15.04
C LEU A 69 -12.22 -11.89 15.84
N LEU A 70 -13.28 -11.10 15.64
CA LEU A 70 -13.50 -9.88 16.43
C LEU A 70 -13.53 -10.16 17.93
N ARG A 71 -13.97 -11.34 18.38
CA ARG A 71 -14.02 -11.68 19.82
C ARG A 71 -12.71 -12.24 20.36
N GLU A 72 -11.69 -12.44 19.52
CA GLU A 72 -10.42 -13.00 19.98
C GLU A 72 -9.67 -12.02 20.90
N PRO A 73 -9.13 -12.49 22.05
CA PRO A 73 -8.36 -11.63 22.96
C PRO A 73 -7.17 -10.93 22.30
N LYS A 74 -6.57 -11.59 21.30
CA LYS A 74 -5.45 -11.04 20.52
C LYS A 74 -5.84 -9.82 19.70
N VAL A 75 -7.08 -9.76 19.18
CA VAL A 75 -7.58 -8.57 18.48
C VAL A 75 -7.68 -7.40 19.44
N LYS A 76 -8.20 -7.61 20.66
CA LYS A 76 -8.18 -6.58 21.70
C LYS A 76 -6.75 -6.10 21.99
N SER A 77 -5.79 -7.01 22.15
CA SER A 77 -4.39 -6.64 22.36
C SER A 77 -3.78 -5.85 21.20
N ALA A 78 -4.13 -6.19 19.95
CA ALA A 78 -3.73 -5.43 18.78
C ALA A 78 -4.32 -4.01 18.78
N MET A 79 -5.59 -3.85 19.19
CA MET A 79 -6.24 -2.54 19.30
C MET A 79 -5.66 -1.70 20.45
N ASP A 80 -5.27 -2.34 21.55
CA ASP A 80 -4.55 -1.68 22.65
C ASP A 80 -3.18 -1.15 22.16
N LEU A 81 -2.45 -1.93 21.34
CA LEU A 81 -1.19 -1.51 20.72
C LEU A 81 -1.38 -0.42 19.65
N LEU A 82 -2.45 -0.49 18.85
CA LEU A 82 -2.83 0.58 17.91
C LEU A 82 -3.02 1.91 18.64
N ARG A 83 -3.78 1.89 19.76
CA ARG A 83 -4.01 3.08 20.59
C ARG A 83 -2.71 3.63 21.19
N LEU A 84 -1.82 2.75 21.65
CA LEU A 84 -0.51 3.16 22.16
C LEU A 84 0.36 3.79 21.06
N GLY A 85 0.37 3.21 19.85
CA GLY A 85 1.08 3.76 18.71
C GLY A 85 0.53 5.11 18.25
N ALA A 86 -0.79 5.28 18.30
CA ALA A 86 -1.47 6.55 17.98
C ALA A 86 -1.19 7.67 18.98
N ALA A 87 -0.78 7.32 20.21
CA ALA A 87 -0.41 8.28 21.24
C ALA A 87 1.06 8.73 21.16
N CYS A 88 1.88 8.06 20.33
CA CYS A 88 3.26 8.45 20.09
C CYS A 88 3.33 9.77 19.30
N GLN A 89 4.34 10.61 19.59
CA GLN A 89 4.56 11.87 18.86
C GLN A 89 5.31 11.67 17.54
N GLN A 90 6.06 10.57 17.42
CA GLN A 90 6.87 10.25 16.26
C GLN A 90 6.53 8.85 15.79
N CYS A 91 6.61 8.63 14.49
CA CYS A 91 6.48 7.31 13.91
C CYS A 91 7.43 7.21 12.73
N ASN A 92 8.43 6.32 12.85
CA ASN A 92 9.40 6.08 11.80
C ASN A 92 9.49 4.58 11.55
N PHE A 93 9.07 4.14 10.36
CA PHE A 93 9.14 2.74 9.94
C PHE A 93 10.51 2.37 9.34
N THR A 94 11.35 3.36 9.03
CA THR A 94 12.70 3.22 8.46
C THR A 94 13.75 3.64 9.50
N PRO A 95 14.30 2.71 10.29
CA PRO A 95 15.21 3.04 11.39
C PRO A 95 16.54 3.66 10.91
N ASP A 96 16.97 3.35 9.69
CA ASP A 96 18.12 3.98 9.05
C ASP A 96 17.64 5.13 8.14
N ASP A 97 17.78 6.38 8.58
CA ASP A 97 17.40 7.62 7.85
C ASP A 97 18.35 7.93 6.68
N ARG A 98 18.86 6.90 6.00
CA ARG A 98 19.73 7.08 4.83
C ARG A 98 18.93 7.40 3.57
N GLN A 99 17.61 7.19 3.62
CA GLN A 99 16.66 7.51 2.55
C GLN A 99 17.06 6.87 1.23
N LEU A 100 17.59 5.65 1.31
CA LEU A 100 17.93 4.84 0.14
C LEU A 100 16.67 4.14 -0.35
N PHE A 101 16.57 3.93 -1.66
CA PHE A 101 15.44 3.20 -2.26
C PHE A 101 15.31 1.76 -1.75
N SER A 102 16.41 1.20 -1.22
CA SER A 102 16.46 -0.12 -0.59
C SER A 102 15.91 -0.16 0.84
N ASP A 103 15.58 0.99 1.44
CA ASP A 103 15.15 1.05 2.83
C ASP A 103 13.76 0.40 3.01
N PHE A 104 13.53 -0.10 4.22
CA PHE A 104 12.39 -0.97 4.55
C PHE A 104 11.03 -0.33 4.20
N ILE A 105 10.32 -0.90 3.23
CA ILE A 105 8.96 -0.51 2.91
C ILE A 105 8.03 -1.04 4.02
N PRO A 106 7.23 -0.17 4.69
CA PRO A 106 6.26 -0.60 5.68
C PRO A 106 5.32 -1.67 5.11
N PRO A 107 4.78 -2.59 5.93
CA PRO A 107 3.85 -3.62 5.46
C PRO A 107 2.47 -3.02 5.14
N TYR A 108 2.35 -2.18 4.11
CA TYR A 108 1.18 -1.35 3.79
C TYR A 108 -0.12 -2.15 3.63
N ARG A 109 -0.04 -3.38 3.12
CA ARG A 109 -1.21 -4.28 3.04
C ARG A 109 -1.72 -4.60 4.45
N ARG A 110 -0.82 -4.98 5.36
CA ARG A 110 -1.15 -5.29 6.75
C ARG A 110 -1.63 -4.07 7.53
N LEU A 111 -1.03 -2.90 7.29
CA LEU A 111 -1.48 -1.63 7.91
C LEU A 111 -2.91 -1.28 7.48
N ARG A 112 -3.25 -1.41 6.19
CA ARG A 112 -4.63 -1.24 5.72
C ARG A 112 -5.59 -2.28 6.28
N GLN A 113 -5.16 -3.54 6.39
CA GLN A 113 -5.97 -4.59 7.03
C GLN A 113 -6.22 -4.28 8.52
N LEU A 114 -5.21 -3.81 9.25
CA LEU A 114 -5.35 -3.37 10.63
C LEU A 114 -6.37 -2.23 10.75
N ALA A 115 -6.34 -1.25 9.85
CA ALA A 115 -7.31 -0.15 9.85
C ALA A 115 -8.75 -0.61 9.59
N ARG A 116 -8.95 -1.53 8.63
CA ARG A 116 -10.27 -2.14 8.34
C ARG A 116 -10.81 -2.94 9.53
N LEU A 117 -9.95 -3.76 10.14
CA LEU A 117 -10.28 -4.51 11.35
C LEU A 117 -10.60 -3.57 12.52
N ALA A 118 -9.82 -2.51 12.72
CA ALA A 118 -10.03 -1.53 13.78
C ALA A 118 -11.38 -0.81 13.64
N ARG A 119 -11.79 -0.49 12.40
CA ARG A 119 -13.13 0.04 12.11
C ARG A 119 -14.23 -0.95 12.52
N ALA A 120 -14.12 -2.21 12.12
CA ALA A 120 -15.07 -3.26 12.51
C ALA A 120 -15.12 -3.48 14.03
N TRP A 121 -13.96 -3.46 14.68
CA TRP A 121 -13.85 -3.51 16.13
C TRP A 121 -14.53 -2.32 16.80
N ALA A 122 -14.36 -1.10 16.28
CA ALA A 122 -15.03 0.08 16.82
C ALA A 122 -16.56 -0.05 16.76
N TRP A 123 -17.13 -0.53 15.66
CA TRP A 123 -18.57 -0.80 15.57
C TRP A 123 -19.02 -1.89 16.54
N GLN A 124 -18.22 -2.93 16.76
CA GLN A 124 -18.51 -3.93 17.78
C GLN A 124 -18.51 -3.31 19.19
N GLN A 125 -17.53 -2.46 19.52
CA GLN A 125 -17.50 -1.73 20.81
C GLN A 125 -18.77 -0.90 20.99
N GLU A 126 -19.18 -0.20 19.95
CA GLU A 126 -20.39 0.62 19.96
C GLU A 126 -21.66 -0.22 20.17
N LYS A 127 -21.78 -1.34 19.46
CA LYS A 127 -22.87 -2.32 19.63
C LYS A 127 -22.95 -2.87 21.05
N ASP A 128 -21.80 -3.01 21.71
CA ASP A 128 -21.69 -3.43 23.11
C ASP A 128 -21.96 -2.29 24.11
N GLY A 129 -22.46 -1.14 23.66
CA GLY A 129 -22.74 0.02 24.52
C GLY A 129 -21.50 0.77 24.97
N ARG A 130 -20.39 0.69 24.22
CA ARG A 130 -19.11 1.37 24.54
C ARG A 130 -18.72 2.40 23.47
N PRO A 131 -19.52 3.47 23.26
CA PRO A 131 -19.26 4.46 22.21
C PRO A 131 -17.95 5.23 22.42
N GLU A 132 -17.50 5.42 23.66
CA GLU A 132 -16.20 6.06 23.94
C GLU A 132 -15.02 5.23 23.41
N ALA A 133 -15.04 3.92 23.65
CA ALA A 133 -14.01 3.01 23.15
C ALA A 133 -14.03 2.91 21.61
N ALA A 134 -15.23 2.97 21.01
CA ALA A 134 -15.38 3.04 19.56
C ALA A 134 -14.73 4.31 19.00
N PHE A 135 -15.06 5.48 19.57
CA PHE A 135 -14.48 6.77 19.19
C PHE A 135 -12.95 6.79 19.32
N ASP A 136 -12.41 6.29 20.43
CA ASP A 136 -10.97 6.22 20.66
C ASP A 136 -10.26 5.31 19.65
N THR A 137 -10.91 4.19 19.25
CA THR A 137 -10.38 3.30 18.22
C THR A 137 -10.34 3.98 16.85
N LEU A 138 -11.42 4.69 16.47
CA LEU A 138 -11.50 5.38 15.19
C LEU A 138 -10.50 6.54 15.08
N THR A 139 -10.34 7.33 16.15
CA THR A 139 -9.33 8.40 16.19
C THR A 139 -7.91 7.84 16.21
N SER A 140 -7.66 6.71 16.90
CA SER A 140 -6.37 6.01 16.83
C SER A 140 -6.07 5.48 15.42
N THR A 141 -7.09 4.99 14.71
CA THR A 141 -6.96 4.55 13.32
C THR A 141 -6.66 5.73 12.39
N PHE A 142 -7.24 6.90 12.64
CA PHE A 142 -6.90 8.12 11.91
C PHE A 142 -5.44 8.53 12.13
N MET A 143 -4.95 8.48 13.38
CA MET A 143 -3.55 8.77 13.71
C MET A 143 -2.57 7.75 13.11
N LEU A 144 -2.94 6.47 13.02
CA LEU A 144 -2.15 5.48 12.27
C LEU A 144 -1.94 5.94 10.83
N GLY A 145 -2.98 6.42 10.16
CA GLY A 145 -2.84 6.92 8.79
C GLY A 145 -1.97 8.16 8.67
N GLN A 146 -2.03 9.10 9.64
CA GLN A 146 -1.10 10.23 9.72
C GLN A 146 0.35 9.75 9.88
N HIS A 147 0.60 8.84 10.81
CA HIS A 147 1.94 8.30 11.05
C HIS A 147 2.51 7.52 9.86
N VAL A 148 1.65 6.89 9.04
CA VAL A 148 2.09 6.21 7.81
C VAL A 148 2.46 7.24 6.74
N GLU A 149 1.72 8.35 6.66
CA GLU A 149 2.01 9.46 5.74
C GLU A 149 3.35 10.14 6.07
N ASP A 150 3.65 10.33 7.36
CA ASP A 150 4.86 11.02 7.83
C ASP A 150 6.19 10.32 7.46
N ASN A 151 6.17 9.09 6.91
CA ASN A 151 7.37 8.41 6.36
C ASN A 151 7.90 9.04 5.06
N GLY A 152 7.22 10.04 4.50
CA GLY A 152 7.77 10.90 3.45
C GLY A 152 7.66 10.39 2.01
N ILE A 153 7.67 9.09 1.72
CA ILE A 153 7.47 8.63 0.33
C ILE A 153 6.02 8.74 -0.11
N ILE A 154 5.78 9.07 -1.39
CA ILE A 154 4.42 9.36 -1.89
C ILE A 154 3.48 8.15 -1.77
N ILE A 155 4.02 6.94 -1.93
CA ILE A 155 3.22 5.73 -1.70
C ILE A 155 2.78 5.61 -0.23
N SER A 156 3.63 6.00 0.73
CA SER A 156 3.27 6.07 2.16
C SER A 156 2.15 7.07 2.37
N THR A 157 2.26 8.28 1.80
CA THR A 157 1.22 9.33 1.83
C THR A 157 -0.13 8.78 1.34
N MET A 158 -0.15 8.12 0.19
CA MET A 158 -1.39 7.56 -0.39
C MET A 158 -2.03 6.48 0.48
N ILE A 159 -1.21 5.64 1.10
CA ILE A 159 -1.70 4.60 2.02
C ILE A 159 -2.22 5.25 3.32
N GLY A 160 -1.52 6.24 3.83
CA GLY A 160 -1.94 7.04 4.98
C GLY A 160 -3.28 7.72 4.75
N VAL A 161 -3.45 8.39 3.61
CA VAL A 161 -4.73 8.98 3.17
C VAL A 161 -5.84 7.93 3.11
N ALA A 162 -5.58 6.76 2.51
CA ALA A 162 -6.58 5.69 2.45
C ALA A 162 -7.01 5.22 3.84
N ILE A 163 -6.07 5.06 4.79
CA ILE A 163 -6.36 4.69 6.18
C ILE A 163 -7.16 5.79 6.89
N ARG A 164 -6.79 7.07 6.71
CA ARG A 164 -7.52 8.20 7.29
C ARG A 164 -8.93 8.32 6.74
N LYS A 165 -9.15 8.04 5.45
CA LYS A 165 -10.51 7.98 4.86
C LYS A 165 -11.36 6.87 5.46
N ILE A 166 -10.79 5.68 5.73
CA ILE A 166 -11.49 4.60 6.45
C ILE A 166 -11.98 5.11 7.81
N ALA A 167 -11.11 5.75 8.58
CA ALA A 167 -11.45 6.29 9.90
C ALA A 167 -12.43 7.47 9.83
N ALA A 168 -12.22 8.42 8.92
CA ALA A 168 -13.06 9.62 8.80
C ALA A 168 -14.48 9.29 8.31
N ASN A 169 -14.65 8.35 7.37
CA ASN A 169 -15.99 7.85 7.01
C ASN A 169 -16.71 7.25 8.21
N ALA A 170 -16.03 6.39 8.98
CA ALA A 170 -16.60 5.79 10.18
C ALA A 170 -16.93 6.83 11.26
N LEU A 171 -16.11 7.87 11.43
CA LEU A 171 -16.38 8.99 12.34
C LEU A 171 -17.59 9.83 11.90
N ILE A 172 -17.81 10.02 10.58
CA ILE A 172 -18.98 10.75 10.07
C ILE A 172 -20.26 10.00 10.43
N GLU A 173 -20.24 8.69 10.24
CA GLU A 173 -21.36 7.84 10.56
C GLU A 173 -21.59 7.74 12.08
N PHE A 174 -20.52 7.57 12.85
CA PHE A 174 -20.55 7.62 14.31
C PHE A 174 -21.20 8.93 14.79
N ARG A 175 -20.79 10.08 14.24
CA ARG A 175 -21.35 11.39 14.57
C ARG A 175 -22.83 11.52 14.20
N THR A 176 -23.27 10.84 13.14
CA THR A 176 -24.68 10.82 12.73
C THR A 176 -25.53 10.04 13.73
N ARG A 177 -25.01 8.93 14.26
CA ARG A 177 -25.71 8.07 15.24
C ARG A 177 -25.59 8.57 16.69
N HIS A 178 -24.55 9.36 16.97
CA HIS A 178 -24.29 10.01 18.26
C HIS A 178 -24.31 11.55 18.10
N PRO A 179 -25.51 12.17 18.01
CA PRO A 179 -25.68 13.60 17.74
C PRO A 179 -25.36 14.51 18.96
N GLU A 180 -25.06 13.93 20.13
CA GLU A 180 -24.75 14.66 21.36
C GLU A 180 -23.55 15.61 21.21
N GLU A 181 -23.61 16.76 21.87
CA GLU A 181 -22.59 17.83 21.73
C GLU A 181 -21.20 17.41 22.25
N ILE A 182 -21.15 16.44 23.17
CA ILE A 182 -19.90 15.88 23.68
C ILE A 182 -19.02 15.31 22.56
N TRP A 183 -19.62 14.62 21.58
CA TRP A 183 -18.89 14.02 20.47
C TRP A 183 -18.40 15.07 19.47
N LYS A 184 -19.21 16.10 19.21
CA LYS A 184 -18.79 17.26 18.41
C LYS A 184 -17.59 17.97 19.04
N THR A 185 -17.63 18.17 20.35
CA THR A 185 -16.53 18.78 21.10
C THR A 185 -15.27 17.92 21.02
N ARG A 186 -15.38 16.61 21.26
CA ARG A 186 -14.23 15.68 21.17
C ARG A 186 -13.63 15.61 19.76
N LEU A 187 -14.45 15.57 18.70
CA LEU A 187 -13.99 15.64 17.30
C LEU A 187 -13.25 16.95 17.04
N THR A 188 -13.83 18.07 17.47
CA THR A 188 -13.23 19.39 17.32
C THR A 188 -11.86 19.47 18.00
N ASP A 189 -11.76 18.97 19.23
CA ASP A 189 -10.50 18.98 20.00
C ASP A 189 -9.46 17.97 19.46
N PHE A 190 -9.90 16.89 18.83
CA PHE A 190 -9.01 16.00 18.09
C PHE A 190 -8.46 16.69 16.84
N PHE A 191 -9.33 17.18 15.94
CA PHE A 191 -8.92 17.75 14.66
C PHE A 191 -8.25 19.12 14.75
N LYS A 192 -8.40 19.86 15.85
CA LYS A 192 -7.60 21.08 16.13
C LYS A 192 -6.09 20.82 16.13
N ARG A 193 -5.67 19.59 16.42
CA ARG A 193 -4.25 19.18 16.48
C ARG A 193 -3.71 18.66 15.15
N ILE A 194 -4.58 18.44 14.17
CA ILE A 194 -4.21 17.95 12.85
C ILE A 194 -3.85 19.15 11.96
N PRO A 195 -2.75 19.11 11.19
CA PRO A 195 -2.38 20.20 10.30
C PRO A 195 -3.48 20.49 9.26
N ARG A 196 -3.46 21.69 8.69
CA ARG A 196 -4.32 22.08 7.57
C ARG A 196 -3.43 22.64 6.44
N PRO A 197 -3.40 22.03 5.24
CA PRO A 197 -4.15 20.83 4.85
C PRO A 197 -3.82 19.61 5.71
N ALA A 198 -4.78 18.69 5.82
CA ALA A 198 -4.65 17.47 6.62
C ALA A 198 -3.42 16.64 6.23
N VAL A 199 -2.99 16.74 4.98
CA VAL A 199 -1.89 15.99 4.39
C VAL A 199 -0.83 16.97 3.87
N ASP A 200 0.44 16.75 4.20
CA ASP A 200 1.56 17.52 3.64
C ASP A 200 2.11 16.84 2.37
N LEU A 201 1.35 16.97 1.28
CA LEU A 201 1.76 16.42 -0.01
C LEU A 201 3.08 17.04 -0.49
N LYS A 202 3.36 18.30 -0.14
CA LYS A 202 4.58 18.99 -0.53
C LYS A 202 5.80 18.32 0.11
N ALA A 203 5.76 18.08 1.42
CA ALA A 203 6.82 17.35 2.10
C ALA A 203 7.05 15.96 1.50
N SER A 204 5.98 15.29 1.07
CA SER A 204 6.08 13.97 0.43
C SER A 204 6.81 14.04 -0.93
N ILE A 205 6.52 15.06 -1.73
CA ILE A 205 7.21 15.29 -3.02
C ILE A 205 8.68 15.68 -2.80
N GLU A 206 8.96 16.49 -1.77
CA GLU A 206 10.33 16.87 -1.41
C GLU A 206 11.17 15.67 -0.99
N TYR A 207 10.59 14.75 -0.23
CA TYR A 207 11.23 13.51 0.16
C TYR A 207 11.50 12.62 -1.07
N GLU A 208 10.49 12.40 -1.93
CA GLU A 208 10.64 11.62 -3.17
C GLU A 208 11.75 12.22 -4.06
N ARG A 209 11.74 13.55 -4.26
CA ARG A 209 12.79 14.28 -4.98
C ARG A 209 14.17 13.98 -4.38
N THR A 210 14.28 14.06 -3.05
CA THR A 210 15.57 13.89 -2.37
C THR A 210 16.08 12.46 -2.53
N GLY A 211 15.27 11.46 -2.24
CA GLY A 211 15.64 10.05 -2.38
C GLY A 211 15.98 9.67 -3.82
N PHE A 212 15.17 10.11 -4.79
CA PHE A 212 15.41 9.82 -6.20
C PHE A 212 16.68 10.50 -6.72
N LEU A 213 16.86 11.81 -6.47
CA LEU A 213 18.05 12.52 -6.92
C LEU A 213 19.33 12.05 -6.21
N ASN A 214 19.27 11.66 -4.94
CA ASN A 214 20.40 11.06 -4.25
C ASN A 214 20.78 9.71 -4.88
N THR A 215 19.79 8.88 -5.20
CA THR A 215 20.01 7.61 -5.90
C THR A 215 20.70 7.84 -7.25
N LEU A 216 20.30 8.86 -8.01
CA LEU A 216 20.98 9.23 -9.27
C LEU A 216 22.41 9.76 -9.02
N ARG A 217 22.64 10.58 -7.99
CA ARG A 217 23.99 11.04 -7.64
C ARG A 217 24.92 9.86 -7.28
N ASP A 218 24.41 8.92 -6.49
CA ASP A 218 25.15 7.72 -6.09
C ASP A 218 25.43 6.85 -7.32
N ALA A 219 24.43 6.64 -8.18
CA ALA A 219 24.58 5.89 -9.42
C ALA A 219 25.56 6.56 -10.41
N LYS A 220 25.75 7.89 -10.36
CA LYS A 220 26.83 8.54 -11.12
C LYS A 220 28.21 8.09 -10.67
N THR A 221 28.40 7.95 -9.36
CA THR A 221 29.69 7.53 -8.77
C THR A 221 29.89 6.02 -8.75
N ASN A 222 28.78 5.27 -8.69
CA ASN A 222 28.73 3.81 -8.69
C ASN A 222 27.61 3.31 -9.62
N PRO A 223 27.83 3.31 -10.94
CA PRO A 223 26.79 2.97 -11.92
C PRO A 223 26.20 1.58 -11.78
N GLU A 224 26.93 0.65 -11.15
CA GLU A 224 26.49 -0.72 -10.89
C GLU A 224 25.22 -0.79 -10.04
N ILE A 225 24.91 0.26 -9.27
CA ILE A 225 23.65 0.40 -8.54
C ILE A 225 22.43 0.23 -9.45
N PHE A 226 22.50 0.61 -10.74
CA PHE A 226 21.37 0.40 -11.64
C PHE A 226 21.04 -1.08 -11.87
N ARG A 227 22.04 -1.96 -11.82
CA ARG A 227 21.83 -3.40 -11.88
C ARG A 227 21.27 -3.93 -10.55
N ASP A 228 21.79 -3.44 -9.43
CA ASP A 228 21.37 -3.88 -8.09
C ASP A 228 19.93 -3.48 -7.76
N ILE A 229 19.49 -2.29 -8.17
CA ILE A 229 18.11 -1.82 -7.97
C ILE A 229 17.15 -2.59 -8.90
N GLY A 230 17.63 -3.07 -10.05
CA GLY A 230 16.79 -3.76 -11.04
C GLY A 230 15.70 -2.87 -11.61
N MET A 231 16.00 -1.58 -11.83
CA MET A 231 15.02 -0.60 -12.32
C MET A 231 14.49 -0.98 -13.70
N GLU A 232 13.18 -1.14 -13.80
CA GLU A 232 12.49 -1.17 -15.09
C GLU A 232 12.11 0.25 -15.48
N LEU A 233 12.93 0.86 -16.33
CA LEU A 233 12.62 2.15 -16.93
C LEU A 233 12.12 1.98 -18.36
N ASP A 234 11.15 2.80 -18.75
CA ASP A 234 10.83 2.98 -20.15
C ASP A 234 12.02 3.65 -20.82
N LEU A 235 12.73 2.95 -21.72
CA LEU A 235 13.86 3.47 -22.48
C LEU A 235 13.35 4.38 -23.63
N PRO A 236 14.12 5.39 -24.06
CA PRO A 236 13.78 6.17 -25.24
C PRO A 236 13.74 5.27 -26.49
N ALA A 237 12.96 5.66 -27.51
CA ALA A 237 12.80 4.86 -28.72
C ALA A 237 14.12 4.59 -29.47
N SER A 238 15.12 5.45 -29.28
CA SER A 238 16.48 5.30 -29.82
C SER A 238 17.30 4.21 -29.12
N ALA A 239 16.98 3.89 -27.86
CA ALA A 239 17.63 2.86 -27.05
C ALA A 239 16.79 1.58 -26.93
N SER A 240 15.51 1.64 -27.30
CA SER A 240 14.72 0.43 -27.49
C SER A 240 15.12 -0.23 -28.81
N ILE A 241 15.80 -1.37 -28.72
CA ILE A 241 15.70 -2.37 -29.79
C ILE A 241 14.19 -2.58 -29.98
N ALA A 242 13.71 -2.67 -31.22
CA ALA A 242 12.31 -2.94 -31.54
C ALA A 242 11.88 -4.27 -30.89
N ALA A 243 11.59 -4.21 -29.60
CA ALA A 243 11.15 -5.31 -28.81
C ALA A 243 9.72 -5.54 -29.27
N LYS A 244 9.44 -6.77 -29.69
CA LYS A 244 8.05 -7.21 -29.82
C LYS A 244 7.35 -6.80 -28.52
N PRO A 245 6.17 -6.15 -28.59
CA PRO A 245 5.47 -5.72 -27.38
C PRO A 245 5.42 -6.90 -26.40
N ASP A 246 5.86 -6.67 -25.16
CA ASP A 246 5.85 -7.69 -24.11
C ASP A 246 4.38 -8.01 -23.78
N MET A 247 3.92 -9.10 -24.37
CA MET A 247 2.57 -9.60 -24.28
C MET A 247 2.37 -10.46 -23.03
N THR A 248 3.42 -10.68 -22.22
CA THR A 248 3.37 -11.40 -20.94
C THR A 248 2.37 -10.76 -20.00
N LYS A 249 2.34 -9.42 -19.90
CA LYS A 249 1.38 -8.70 -19.05
C LYS A 249 -0.07 -8.96 -19.45
N ALA A 250 -0.35 -8.96 -20.76
CA ALA A 250 -1.68 -9.28 -21.28
C ALA A 250 -2.05 -10.76 -21.03
N CYS A 251 -1.09 -11.67 -21.19
CA CYS A 251 -1.26 -13.08 -20.83
C CYS A 251 -1.55 -13.25 -19.33
N HIS A 252 -0.81 -12.59 -18.44
CA HIS A 252 -1.01 -12.65 -16.99
C HIS A 252 -2.35 -12.04 -16.57
N ALA A 253 -2.81 -10.98 -17.25
CA ALA A 253 -4.15 -10.44 -17.04
C ALA A 253 -5.23 -11.48 -17.40
N ASN A 254 -5.09 -12.15 -18.54
CA ASN A 254 -5.99 -13.25 -18.92
C ASN A 254 -5.96 -14.40 -17.91
N LEU A 255 -4.79 -14.79 -17.40
CA LEU A 255 -4.66 -15.82 -16.37
C LEU A 255 -5.40 -15.43 -15.08
N ARG A 256 -5.34 -14.17 -14.64
CA ARG A 256 -6.13 -13.69 -13.48
C ARG A 256 -7.63 -13.75 -13.72
N VAL A 257 -8.08 -13.39 -14.93
CA VAL A 257 -9.50 -13.51 -15.31
C VAL A 257 -9.94 -14.98 -15.29
N LEU A 258 -9.12 -15.89 -15.81
CA LEU A 258 -9.40 -17.32 -15.80
C LEU A 258 -9.44 -17.88 -14.37
N MET A 259 -8.50 -17.51 -13.49
CA MET A 259 -8.53 -17.92 -12.09
C MET A 259 -9.80 -17.42 -11.38
N GLY A 260 -10.16 -16.15 -11.54
CA GLY A 260 -11.39 -15.62 -10.95
C GLY A 260 -12.66 -16.33 -11.45
N ALA A 261 -12.70 -16.72 -12.73
CA ALA A 261 -13.81 -17.50 -13.28
C ALA A 261 -13.89 -18.93 -12.67
N LEU A 262 -12.75 -19.58 -12.41
CA LEU A 262 -12.71 -20.88 -11.75
C LEU A 262 -13.11 -20.79 -10.27
N GLU A 263 -12.68 -19.74 -9.57
CA GLU A 263 -13.11 -19.47 -8.19
C GLU A 263 -14.63 -19.28 -8.10
N MET A 264 -15.21 -18.50 -9.01
CA MET A 264 -16.67 -18.32 -9.09
C MET A 264 -17.40 -19.63 -9.36
N LEU A 265 -16.90 -20.44 -10.29
CA LEU A 265 -17.45 -21.76 -10.59
C LEU A 265 -17.44 -22.67 -9.35
N ASN A 266 -16.32 -22.72 -8.62
CA ASN A 266 -16.19 -23.54 -7.42
C ASN A 266 -17.10 -23.07 -6.27
N MET A 267 -17.39 -21.77 -6.19
CA MET A 267 -18.34 -21.23 -5.21
C MET A 267 -19.78 -21.61 -5.53
N ASP A 268 -20.17 -21.54 -6.80
CA ASP A 268 -21.55 -21.80 -7.24
C ASP A 268 -21.89 -23.30 -7.24
N TYR A 269 -20.89 -24.14 -7.55
CA TYR A 269 -21.04 -25.59 -7.59
C TYR A 269 -20.09 -26.22 -6.56
N SER A 270 -20.60 -26.42 -5.34
CA SER A 270 -19.90 -27.25 -4.35
C SER A 270 -19.52 -28.60 -4.99
N GLN A 271 -18.35 -29.14 -4.65
CA GLN A 271 -17.86 -30.43 -5.16
C GLN A 271 -18.94 -31.52 -5.04
N PRO A 272 -19.22 -32.30 -6.12
CA PRO A 272 -18.57 -32.32 -7.43
C PRO A 272 -19.19 -31.37 -8.47
N LEU A 273 -18.38 -30.97 -9.45
CA LEU A 273 -18.82 -30.15 -10.59
C LEU A 273 -19.90 -30.85 -11.46
N PRO A 274 -20.78 -30.09 -12.13
CA PRO A 274 -21.77 -30.64 -13.06
C PRO A 274 -21.15 -31.42 -14.21
N ALA A 275 -21.79 -32.53 -14.61
CA ALA A 275 -21.38 -33.34 -15.77
C ALA A 275 -21.40 -32.58 -17.12
N THR A 276 -21.97 -31.38 -17.15
CA THR A 276 -22.00 -30.48 -18.31
C THR A 276 -20.68 -29.72 -18.52
N ILE A 277 -19.74 -29.81 -17.59
CA ILE A 277 -18.42 -29.19 -17.71
C ILE A 277 -17.52 -30.11 -18.53
N SER A 278 -17.14 -29.66 -19.72
CA SER A 278 -16.29 -30.43 -20.62
C SER A 278 -14.82 -30.36 -20.19
N GLU A 279 -14.00 -31.31 -20.67
CA GLU A 279 -12.53 -31.26 -20.49
C GLU A 279 -11.92 -29.95 -21.00
N ASN A 280 -12.57 -29.29 -21.97
CA ASN A 280 -12.22 -27.92 -22.37
C ASN A 280 -13.02 -26.92 -21.54
N LEU A 281 -12.40 -26.45 -20.46
CA LEU A 281 -13.07 -25.65 -19.45
C LEU A 281 -13.51 -24.26 -19.91
N GLN A 282 -12.77 -23.61 -20.82
CA GLN A 282 -13.08 -22.24 -21.22
C GLN A 282 -14.43 -22.09 -21.93
N PRO A 283 -14.80 -22.92 -22.94
CA PRO A 283 -16.15 -22.92 -23.50
C PRO A 283 -17.24 -23.13 -22.45
N SER A 284 -17.03 -24.03 -21.48
CA SER A 284 -17.98 -24.26 -20.39
C SER A 284 -18.11 -23.02 -19.49
N LEU A 285 -17.00 -22.34 -19.17
CA LEU A 285 -17.03 -21.09 -18.40
C LEU A 285 -17.74 -19.95 -19.16
N VAL A 286 -17.65 -19.91 -20.48
CA VAL A 286 -18.42 -18.95 -21.31
C VAL A 286 -19.90 -19.30 -21.32
N GLN A 287 -20.24 -20.57 -21.51
CA GLN A 287 -21.63 -21.04 -21.51
C GLN A 287 -22.33 -20.79 -20.17
N LEU A 288 -21.60 -20.92 -19.05
CA LEU A 288 -22.08 -20.63 -17.70
C LEU A 288 -22.06 -19.14 -17.34
N GLY A 289 -21.50 -18.28 -18.21
CA GLY A 289 -21.49 -16.82 -18.02
C GLY A 289 -20.37 -16.28 -17.13
N TYR A 290 -19.44 -17.12 -16.67
CA TYR A 290 -18.26 -16.68 -15.91
C TYR A 290 -17.23 -15.95 -16.80
N LEU A 291 -17.22 -16.26 -18.09
CA LEU A 291 -16.42 -15.57 -19.10
C LEU A 291 -17.32 -14.99 -20.19
N LYS A 292 -16.97 -13.81 -20.71
CA LYS A 292 -17.65 -13.24 -21.88
C LYS A 292 -17.25 -13.93 -23.18
N THR A 293 -15.97 -14.28 -23.30
CA THR A 293 -15.36 -14.96 -24.44
C THR A 293 -14.20 -15.82 -23.96
N PRO A 294 -13.80 -16.86 -24.72
CA PRO A 294 -12.58 -17.62 -24.41
C PRO A 294 -11.37 -16.70 -24.39
N ALA A 295 -10.49 -16.88 -23.40
CA ALA A 295 -9.24 -16.14 -23.31
C ALA A 295 -8.21 -16.77 -24.25
N VAL A 296 -7.53 -15.94 -25.04
CA VAL A 296 -6.47 -16.37 -25.96
C VAL A 296 -5.16 -15.76 -25.51
N CYS A 297 -4.09 -16.56 -25.48
CA CYS A 297 -2.76 -16.02 -25.21
C CYS A 297 -2.31 -15.15 -26.40
N PRO A 298 -1.89 -13.90 -26.16
CA PRO A 298 -1.44 -13.01 -27.22
C PRO A 298 -0.25 -13.54 -28.03
N ASP A 299 0.58 -14.41 -27.45
CA ASP A 299 1.70 -15.08 -28.15
C ASP A 299 1.37 -16.49 -28.63
N GLY A 300 0.09 -16.88 -28.63
CA GLY A 300 -0.34 -18.20 -29.10
C GLY A 300 -0.05 -19.35 -28.12
N GLY A 301 0.29 -19.05 -26.87
CA GLY A 301 0.36 -20.03 -25.79
C GLY A 301 -1.01 -20.67 -25.50
N LYS A 302 -0.99 -21.85 -24.90
CA LYS A 302 -2.22 -22.54 -24.46
C LYS A 302 -2.39 -22.34 -22.96
N TYR A 303 -3.61 -22.03 -22.55
CA TYR A 303 -3.97 -22.01 -21.13
C TYR A 303 -4.39 -23.40 -20.68
N ASP A 304 -3.80 -23.83 -19.58
CA ASP A 304 -4.16 -25.05 -18.87
C ASP A 304 -4.80 -24.68 -17.54
N LEU A 305 -6.01 -25.21 -17.29
CA LEU A 305 -6.84 -24.91 -16.13
C LEU A 305 -6.96 -26.19 -15.30
N THR A 306 -6.40 -26.17 -14.10
CA THR A 306 -6.27 -27.36 -13.24
C THR A 306 -6.76 -27.08 -11.81
N GLY A 307 -6.87 -28.13 -11.00
CA GLY A 307 -7.20 -28.01 -9.57
C GLY A 307 -8.66 -27.64 -9.30
N LEU A 308 -9.57 -27.95 -10.22
CA LEU A 308 -11.01 -27.75 -10.03
C LEU A 308 -11.58 -28.58 -8.88
N ASP A 309 -10.98 -29.73 -8.60
CA ASP A 309 -11.26 -30.62 -7.47
C ASP A 309 -10.59 -30.17 -6.16
N THR A 310 -9.81 -29.09 -6.21
CA THR A 310 -9.08 -28.54 -5.06
C THR A 310 -9.66 -27.20 -4.62
N GLU A 311 -9.35 -26.78 -3.40
CA GLU A 311 -9.72 -25.46 -2.87
C GLU A 311 -9.03 -24.30 -3.63
N THR A 312 -7.98 -24.59 -4.40
CA THR A 312 -7.16 -23.57 -5.08
C THR A 312 -7.05 -23.88 -6.58
N PRO A 313 -8.06 -23.51 -7.39
CA PRO A 313 -7.97 -23.67 -8.83
C PRO A 313 -6.79 -22.87 -9.40
N ARG A 314 -6.15 -23.39 -10.45
CA ARG A 314 -4.96 -22.79 -11.06
C ARG A 314 -5.14 -22.61 -12.56
N ALA A 315 -4.65 -21.49 -13.07
CA ALA A 315 -4.49 -21.24 -14.49
C ALA A 315 -3.00 -21.06 -14.80
N THR A 316 -2.49 -21.79 -15.80
CA THR A 316 -1.12 -21.64 -16.29
C THR A 316 -1.11 -21.45 -17.81
N CYS A 317 -0.12 -20.73 -18.33
CA CYS A 317 0.13 -20.61 -19.76
C CYS A 317 1.37 -21.41 -20.14
N SER A 318 1.30 -22.17 -21.24
CA SER A 318 2.41 -22.97 -21.74
C SER A 318 3.68 -22.16 -22.10
N LEU A 319 3.55 -20.85 -22.33
CA LEU A 319 4.66 -19.96 -22.68
C LEU A 319 5.09 -19.07 -21.51
N HIS A 320 4.14 -18.57 -20.71
CA HIS A 320 4.40 -17.54 -19.69
C HIS A 320 4.32 -18.06 -18.25
N GLY A 321 3.86 -19.30 -18.04
CA GLY A 321 3.63 -19.86 -16.70
C GLY A 321 2.38 -19.27 -16.03
N ASN A 322 2.41 -19.14 -14.70
CA ASN A 322 1.39 -18.49 -13.88
C ASN A 322 1.97 -17.17 -13.34
N PRO A 323 1.17 -16.08 -13.18
CA PRO A 323 1.61 -14.87 -12.48
C PRO A 323 2.39 -15.08 -11.16
N GLU A 324 2.09 -16.14 -10.39
CA GLU A 324 2.77 -16.51 -9.14
C GLU A 324 4.05 -17.31 -9.36
N VAL A 325 4.11 -18.09 -10.45
CA VAL A 325 5.27 -18.90 -10.84
C VAL A 325 5.47 -18.73 -12.35
N PRO A 326 6.12 -17.62 -12.77
CA PRO A 326 6.34 -17.36 -14.19
C PRO A 326 7.20 -18.46 -14.82
N SER A 327 7.07 -18.68 -16.12
CA SER A 327 7.93 -19.63 -16.83
C SER A 327 9.39 -19.17 -16.80
N GLU A 328 10.32 -20.11 -16.92
CA GLU A 328 11.76 -19.80 -16.98
C GLU A 328 12.10 -18.87 -18.15
N SER A 329 11.38 -18.97 -19.28
CA SER A 329 11.50 -18.05 -20.40
C SER A 329 11.04 -16.64 -20.06
N ALA A 330 9.92 -16.48 -19.34
CA ALA A 330 9.44 -15.17 -18.89
C ALA A 330 10.38 -14.54 -17.85
N ILE A 331 10.93 -15.35 -16.93
CA ILE A 331 11.94 -14.90 -15.96
C ILE A 331 13.20 -14.43 -16.69
N ARG A 332 13.66 -15.20 -17.69
CA ARG A 332 14.83 -14.84 -18.49
C ARG A 332 14.61 -13.55 -19.28
N GLU A 333 13.46 -13.40 -19.93
CA GLU A 333 13.14 -12.19 -20.70
C GLU A 333 13.10 -10.93 -19.81
N ASP A 334 12.52 -11.05 -18.61
CA ASP A 334 12.50 -9.98 -17.61
C ASP A 334 13.92 -9.61 -17.13
N ASN A 335 14.74 -10.62 -16.81
CA ASN A 335 16.14 -10.41 -16.43
C ASN A 335 16.94 -9.76 -17.56
N ASP A 336 16.76 -10.21 -18.80
CA ASP A 336 17.42 -9.64 -19.98
C ASP A 336 16.99 -8.18 -20.21
N LYS A 337 15.72 -7.84 -19.95
CA LYS A 337 15.23 -6.46 -20.00
C LYS A 337 15.87 -5.59 -18.92
N LYS A 338 15.93 -6.07 -17.68
CA LYS A 338 16.58 -5.36 -16.56
C LYS A 338 18.06 -5.13 -16.84
N GLU A 339 18.76 -6.15 -17.35
CA GLU A 339 20.18 -6.03 -17.71
C GLU A 339 20.40 -5.01 -18.84
N ARG A 340 19.54 -5.00 -19.88
CA ARG A 340 19.61 -3.98 -20.94
C ARG A 340 19.40 -2.57 -20.40
N THR A 341 18.40 -2.38 -19.54
CA THR A 341 18.13 -1.08 -18.92
C THR A 341 19.30 -0.65 -18.05
N ALA A 342 19.83 -1.54 -17.22
CA ALA A 342 21.00 -1.28 -16.39
C ALA A 342 22.23 -0.90 -17.24
N ALA A 343 22.54 -1.69 -18.29
CA ALA A 343 23.66 -1.40 -19.19
C ALA A 343 23.52 -0.03 -19.89
N TYR A 344 22.31 0.32 -20.34
CA TYR A 344 22.04 1.64 -20.90
C TYR A 344 22.28 2.76 -19.88
N LEU A 345 21.76 2.63 -18.66
CA LEU A 345 21.90 3.63 -17.60
C LEU A 345 23.35 3.77 -17.13
N ILE A 346 24.09 2.65 -17.03
CA ILE A 346 25.53 2.63 -16.74
C ILE A 346 26.30 3.41 -17.81
N HIS A 347 25.98 3.18 -19.09
CA HIS A 347 26.60 3.93 -20.17
C HIS A 347 26.24 5.42 -20.11
N LEU A 348 24.95 5.74 -19.92
CA LEU A 348 24.45 7.11 -19.80
C LEU A 348 25.17 7.86 -18.67
N ALA A 349 25.40 7.23 -17.51
CA ALA A 349 26.09 7.82 -16.36
C ALA A 349 27.51 8.34 -16.66
N ALA A 350 28.16 7.81 -17.70
CA ALA A 350 29.48 8.26 -18.14
C ALA A 350 29.42 9.47 -19.11
N THR A 351 28.23 9.94 -19.48
CA THR A 351 28.03 11.00 -20.48
C THR A 351 27.63 12.34 -19.83
N PRO A 352 27.91 13.49 -20.49
CA PRO A 352 27.43 14.80 -20.03
C PRO A 352 25.89 14.92 -20.02
N ASP A 353 25.19 14.11 -20.82
CA ASP A 353 23.74 14.10 -20.87
C ASP A 353 23.12 13.64 -19.54
N TYR A 354 23.82 12.83 -18.75
CA TYR A 354 23.34 12.39 -17.44
C TYR A 354 23.07 13.57 -16.50
N ASP A 355 24.04 14.49 -16.38
CA ASP A 355 23.94 15.67 -15.53
C ASP A 355 22.82 16.60 -16.01
N ARG A 356 22.76 16.84 -17.32
CA ARG A 356 21.68 17.63 -17.93
C ARG A 356 20.32 17.03 -17.61
N MET A 357 20.16 15.72 -17.75
CA MET A 357 18.89 15.04 -17.50
C MET A 357 18.51 15.07 -16.01
N MET A 358 19.49 14.96 -15.10
CA MET A 358 19.26 15.13 -13.66
C MET A 358 18.80 16.54 -13.30
N ASP A 359 19.43 17.57 -13.87
CA ASP A 359 19.06 18.97 -13.63
C ASP A 359 17.65 19.27 -14.14
N GLU A 360 17.31 18.80 -15.34
CA GLU A 360 15.96 18.88 -15.91
C GLU A 360 14.92 18.17 -15.00
N CYS A 361 15.24 16.99 -14.48
CA CYS A 361 14.38 16.25 -13.55
C CYS A 361 14.19 17.01 -12.22
N SER A 362 15.27 17.55 -11.65
CA SER A 362 15.23 18.39 -10.45
C SER A 362 14.36 19.63 -10.62
N ASN A 363 14.45 20.28 -11.78
CA ASN A 363 13.60 21.42 -12.12
C ASN A 363 12.11 21.02 -12.21
N MET A 364 11.81 19.86 -12.80
CA MET A 364 10.44 19.34 -12.85
C MET A 364 9.85 19.09 -11.45
N TYR A 365 10.62 18.52 -10.52
CA TYR A 365 10.16 18.42 -9.13
C TYR A 365 9.95 19.79 -8.49
N THR A 366 10.80 20.76 -8.77
CA THR A 366 10.65 22.12 -8.24
C THR A 366 9.36 22.77 -8.72
N GLU A 367 9.02 22.60 -10.00
CA GLU A 367 7.74 23.02 -10.55
C GLU A 367 6.56 22.30 -9.87
N LEU A 368 6.68 20.98 -9.67
CA LEU A 368 5.64 20.16 -9.01
C LEU A 368 5.39 20.58 -7.55
N ILE A 369 6.46 20.85 -6.80
CA ILE A 369 6.43 21.34 -5.41
C ILE A 369 5.82 22.74 -5.31
N ALA A 370 5.99 23.56 -6.35
CA ALA A 370 5.44 24.91 -6.40
C ALA A 370 3.93 24.96 -6.70
N VAL A 371 3.32 23.84 -7.10
CA VAL A 371 1.86 23.76 -7.29
C VAL A 371 1.18 23.80 -5.91
N ASP A 372 0.52 24.91 -5.60
CA ASP A 372 -0.38 24.98 -4.44
C ASP A 372 -1.61 24.10 -4.72
N PRO A 373 -1.82 23.00 -3.96
CA PRO A 373 -2.97 22.14 -4.16
C PRO A 373 -4.31 22.88 -3.94
N ASN A 374 -4.34 23.97 -3.19
CA ASN A 374 -5.58 24.71 -2.93
C ASN A 374 -5.88 25.79 -3.98
N ALA A 375 -4.98 26.02 -4.92
CA ALA A 375 -5.19 27.00 -5.98
C ALA A 375 -6.32 26.55 -6.94
N ALA A 376 -7.11 27.49 -7.43
CA ALA A 376 -8.19 27.21 -8.37
C ALA A 376 -7.71 26.58 -9.69
N ASP A 377 -6.44 26.76 -10.05
CA ASP A 377 -5.80 26.23 -11.25
C ASP A 377 -4.90 25.00 -10.99
N ALA A 378 -4.91 24.44 -9.77
CA ALA A 378 -4.03 23.33 -9.38
C ALA A 378 -4.21 22.09 -10.29
N GLU A 379 -5.45 21.69 -10.57
CA GLU A 379 -5.74 20.54 -11.43
C GLU A 379 -5.19 20.73 -12.85
N ALA A 380 -5.35 21.93 -13.41
CA ALA A 380 -4.81 22.25 -14.74
C ALA A 380 -3.27 22.24 -14.76
N LYS A 381 -2.63 22.69 -13.68
CA LYS A 381 -1.16 22.62 -13.52
C LYS A 381 -0.66 21.18 -13.42
N PHE A 382 -1.29 20.33 -12.60
CA PHE A 382 -0.93 18.92 -12.52
C PHE A 382 -1.13 18.19 -13.85
N GLU A 383 -2.22 18.47 -14.57
CA GLU A 383 -2.46 17.90 -15.89
C GLU A 383 -1.40 18.37 -16.91
N ASN A 384 -0.99 19.64 -16.86
CA ASN A 384 0.09 20.14 -17.71
C ASN A 384 1.42 19.43 -17.42
N ILE A 385 1.78 19.30 -16.14
CA ILE A 385 2.99 18.57 -15.72
C ILE A 385 2.92 17.12 -16.18
N ARG A 386 1.78 16.43 -15.98
CA ARG A 386 1.58 15.05 -16.44
C ARG A 386 1.85 14.89 -17.94
N LYS A 387 1.26 15.74 -18.78
CA LYS A 387 1.48 15.70 -20.23
C LYS A 387 2.94 15.94 -20.61
N ARG A 388 3.66 16.79 -19.88
CA ARG A 388 5.10 17.02 -20.09
C ARG A 388 5.95 15.84 -19.64
N VAL A 389 5.56 15.15 -18.57
CA VAL A 389 6.21 13.92 -18.10
C VAL A 389 6.03 12.79 -19.12
N GLU A 390 4.79 12.58 -19.59
CA GLU A 390 4.45 11.54 -20.58
C GLU A 390 5.14 11.76 -21.92
N SER A 391 5.31 13.02 -22.35
CA SER A 391 5.99 13.38 -23.60
C SER A 391 7.49 13.64 -23.46
N SER A 392 8.08 13.44 -22.28
CA SER A 392 9.50 13.71 -22.06
C SER A 392 10.39 12.64 -22.68
N GLU A 393 11.40 13.08 -23.43
CA GLU A 393 12.54 12.23 -23.85
C GLU A 393 13.53 11.99 -22.69
N ASN A 394 13.40 12.73 -21.59
CA ASN A 394 14.23 12.54 -20.41
C ASN A 394 13.73 11.35 -19.59
N ILE A 395 14.53 10.28 -19.56
CA ILE A 395 14.20 9.04 -18.87
C ILE A 395 13.97 9.22 -17.36
N PHE A 396 14.67 10.15 -16.71
CA PHE A 396 14.49 10.42 -15.27
C PHE A 396 13.18 11.17 -15.02
N ILE A 397 12.77 12.05 -15.94
CA ILE A 397 11.46 12.71 -15.84
C ILE A 397 10.35 11.68 -16.00
N ARG A 398 10.38 10.91 -17.10
CA ARG A 398 9.29 9.96 -17.43
C ARG A 398 9.06 8.90 -16.36
N ASN A 399 10.13 8.46 -15.70
CA ASN A 399 10.05 7.37 -14.72
C ASN A 399 10.16 7.83 -13.26
N GLY A 400 10.78 8.98 -12.98
CA GLY A 400 10.97 9.49 -11.63
C GLY A 400 9.85 10.42 -11.16
N ILE A 401 9.19 11.14 -12.07
CA ILE A 401 8.15 12.09 -11.69
C ILE A 401 6.80 11.36 -11.53
N PRO A 402 6.25 11.31 -10.31
CA PRO A 402 5.03 10.57 -10.03
C PRO A 402 3.81 11.28 -10.64
N ASN A 403 2.82 10.50 -11.09
CA ASN A 403 1.52 11.05 -11.45
C ASN A 403 0.69 11.35 -10.19
N LEU A 404 0.62 12.64 -9.82
CA LEU A 404 -0.03 13.09 -8.59
C LEU A 404 -1.49 13.50 -8.74
N GLN A 405 -2.09 13.39 -9.93
CA GLN A 405 -3.48 13.80 -10.14
C GLN A 405 -4.43 13.08 -9.17
N LYS A 406 -4.27 11.75 -9.06
CA LYS A 406 -5.07 10.95 -8.12
C LYS A 406 -4.74 11.31 -6.67
N ALA A 407 -3.47 11.50 -6.34
CA ALA A 407 -3.05 11.84 -4.98
C ALA A 407 -3.70 13.14 -4.51
N PHE A 408 -3.67 14.15 -5.36
CA PHE A 408 -4.30 15.45 -5.10
C PHE A 408 -5.80 15.33 -4.82
N VAL A 409 -6.54 14.62 -5.68
CA VAL A 409 -7.99 14.40 -5.50
C VAL A 409 -8.27 13.70 -4.16
N GLU A 410 -7.48 12.68 -3.81
CA GLU A 410 -7.67 11.94 -2.56
C GLU A 410 -7.37 12.80 -1.31
N VAL A 411 -6.35 13.67 -1.37
CA VAL A 411 -6.03 14.62 -0.30
C VAL A 411 -7.15 15.63 -0.10
N LYS A 412 -7.67 16.20 -1.19
CA LYS A 412 -8.80 17.15 -1.14
C LYS A 412 -10.05 16.49 -0.56
N ASN A 413 -10.38 15.28 -1.03
CA ASN A 413 -11.51 14.51 -0.52
C ASN A 413 -11.39 14.25 0.99
N LEU A 414 -10.19 13.90 1.47
CA LEU A 414 -9.96 13.71 2.91
C LEU A 414 -10.17 15.01 3.70
N GLN A 415 -9.68 16.14 3.20
CA GLN A 415 -9.89 17.44 3.84
C GLN A 415 -11.38 17.80 3.91
N GLU A 416 -12.14 17.60 2.83
CA GLU A 416 -13.58 17.85 2.80
C GLU A 416 -14.35 16.97 3.80
N MET A 417 -13.92 15.71 3.97
CA MET A 417 -14.48 14.81 4.99
C MET A 417 -14.23 15.31 6.41
N ILE A 418 -13.02 15.82 6.68
CA ILE A 418 -12.67 16.43 7.98
C ILE A 418 -13.48 17.70 8.21
N ASP A 419 -13.62 18.56 7.20
CA ASP A 419 -14.42 19.78 7.31
C ASP A 419 -15.90 19.47 7.57
N ARG A 420 -16.43 18.38 6.96
CA ARG A 420 -17.78 17.89 7.24
C ARG A 420 -17.95 17.41 8.68
N LEU A 421 -16.95 16.76 9.26
CA LEU A 421 -16.97 16.32 10.67
C LEU A 421 -17.03 17.48 11.67
N LEU A 422 -16.59 18.67 11.26
CA LEU A 422 -16.49 19.85 12.11
C LEU A 422 -17.68 20.83 11.98
N ARG A 423 -18.56 20.62 11.00
CA ARG A 423 -19.85 21.33 10.89
C ARG A 423 -20.85 20.69 11.84
#